data_AF-C4KFG1-F1
#
_entry.id   AF-C4KFG1-F1
#
_cell.length_a   1.000
_cell.length_b   1.000
_cell.length_c   1.000
_cell.angle_alpha   90.00
_cell.angle_beta   90.00
_cell.angle_gamma   90.00
#
_symmetry.space_group_name_H-M   'P 1'
#
loop_
_entity.id
_entity.type
_entity.pdbx_description
1 polymer ?
#
loop_
_entity_poly.entity_id
_entity_poly.type
_entity_poly.pdbx_seq_one_letter_code
_entity_poly.pdbx_strand_id
1 'polypeptide(L)'
;MVDAVTLDSLGLKKVNLLKIDVERGELEVLKGTTNTLDITDKILIEVRKELEKDINSLLRAKGFKLVKVDMTYDNIGNFLYKRAS
;
A
#
# COMPACT_ATOMS: atom_id res chain seq x y z
N MET A 1 -19.94 -12.69 3.28
CA MET A 1 -18.62 -12.45 2.65
C MET A 1 -18.87 -11.68 1.38
N VAL A 2 -17.98 -10.75 1.05
CA VAL A 2 -18.03 -10.01 -0.22
C VAL A 2 -17.04 -10.66 -1.17
N ASP A 3 -17.42 -10.86 -2.43
CA ASP A 3 -16.49 -11.36 -3.43
C ASP A 3 -15.37 -10.35 -3.67
N ALA A 4 -14.13 -10.82 -3.63
CA ALA A 4 -12.95 -10.01 -3.81
C ALA A 4 -12.00 -10.67 -4.80
N VAL A 5 -11.33 -9.85 -5.61
CA VAL A 5 -10.27 -10.26 -6.52
C VAL A 5 -8.97 -9.56 -6.13
N THR A 6 -7.83 -10.15 -6.46
CA THR A 6 -6.54 -9.49 -6.30
C THR A 6 -6.36 -8.40 -7.34
N LEU A 7 -5.63 -7.33 -6.99
CA LEU A 7 -5.32 -6.29 -7.98
C LEU A 7 -4.45 -6.83 -9.13
N ASP A 8 -3.63 -7.86 -8.87
CA ASP A 8 -2.86 -8.55 -9.91
C ASP A 8 -3.75 -9.18 -10.99
N SER A 9 -4.97 -9.63 -10.65
CA SER A 9 -5.90 -10.22 -11.61
C SER A 9 -6.44 -9.22 -12.65
N LEU A 10 -6.30 -7.92 -12.39
CA LEU A 10 -6.77 -6.86 -13.28
C LEU A 10 -5.85 -6.63 -14.49
N GLY A 11 -4.65 -7.22 -14.51
CA GLY A 11 -3.73 -7.14 -15.66
C GLY A 11 -3.30 -5.71 -16.02
N LEU A 12 -3.20 -4.83 -15.02
CA LEU A 12 -2.77 -3.45 -15.21
C LEU A 12 -1.34 -3.40 -15.76
N LYS A 13 -1.04 -2.39 -16.59
CA LYS A 13 0.28 -2.21 -17.21
C LYS A 13 1.15 -1.17 -16.50
N LYS A 14 0.52 -0.19 -15.86
CA LYS A 14 1.19 0.88 -15.11
C LYS A 14 0.22 1.48 -14.10
N VAL A 15 0.74 1.84 -12.92
CA VAL A 15 -0.02 2.57 -11.90
C VAL A 15 0.82 3.75 -11.41
N ASN A 16 0.42 4.98 -11.73
CA ASN A 16 1.15 6.16 -11.26
C ASN A 16 0.96 6.44 -9.76
N LEU A 17 -0.21 6.08 -9.22
CA LEU A 17 -0.55 6.17 -7.81
C LEU A 17 -1.56 5.09 -7.47
N LEU A 18 -1.23 4.27 -6.47
CA LEU A 18 -2.16 3.32 -5.84
C LEU A 18 -2.61 3.90 -4.50
N LYS A 19 -3.89 4.25 -4.36
CA LYS A 19 -4.46 4.57 -3.04
C LYS A 19 -5.08 3.32 -2.41
N ILE A 20 -4.69 3.02 -1.17
CA ILE A 20 -5.21 1.90 -0.37
C ILE A 20 -5.85 2.48 0.88
N ASP A 21 -7.15 2.27 1.01
CA ASP A 21 -7.96 2.79 2.11
C ASP A 21 -9.12 1.81 2.26
N VAL A 22 -8.85 0.74 2.99
CA VAL A 22 -9.74 -0.42 3.08
C VAL A 22 -9.79 -0.83 4.53
N GLU A 23 -10.85 -0.45 5.24
CA GLU A 23 -11.07 -0.65 6.67
C GLU A 23 -10.42 -1.93 7.25
N ARG A 24 -9.16 -1.80 7.73
CA ARG A 24 -8.34 -2.86 8.37
C ARG A 24 -7.86 -4.00 7.46
N GLY A 25 -8.01 -3.88 6.15
CA GLY A 25 -7.62 -4.86 5.14
C GLY A 25 -6.34 -4.51 4.37
N GLU A 26 -5.63 -3.46 4.76
CA GLU A 26 -4.60 -2.84 3.93
C GLU A 26 -3.39 -3.77 3.74
N LEU A 27 -3.01 -4.52 4.77
CA LEU A 27 -1.95 -5.52 4.67
C LEU A 27 -2.33 -6.68 3.74
N GLU A 28 -3.61 -7.11 3.73
CA GLU A 28 -4.07 -8.18 2.84
C GLU A 28 -4.13 -7.72 1.38
N VAL A 29 -4.52 -6.47 1.13
CA VAL A 29 -4.40 -5.86 -0.20
C VAL A 29 -2.95 -5.83 -0.67
N LEU A 30 -2.01 -5.49 0.20
CA LEU A 30 -0.58 -5.49 -0.12
C LEU A 30 -0.04 -6.89 -0.46
N LYS A 31 -0.50 -7.93 0.25
CA LYS A 31 -0.14 -9.32 -0.08
C LYS A 31 -0.70 -9.76 -1.44
N GLY A 32 -1.88 -9.27 -1.83
CA GLY A 32 -2.52 -9.54 -3.12
C GLY A 32 -2.04 -8.67 -4.30
N THR A 33 -1.08 -7.76 -4.11
CA THR A 33 -0.60 -6.81 -5.13
C THR A 33 0.85 -7.10 -5.56
N THR A 34 1.27 -8.36 -5.62
CA THR A 34 2.69 -8.68 -5.83
C THR A 34 3.23 -8.11 -7.15
N ASN A 35 2.50 -8.30 -8.25
CA ASN A 35 2.88 -7.79 -9.58
C ASN A 35 2.49 -6.32 -9.76
N THR A 36 1.34 -5.94 -9.21
CA THR A 36 0.83 -4.57 -9.25
C THR A 36 1.81 -3.61 -8.57
N LEU A 37 2.41 -4.02 -7.46
CA LEU A 37 3.44 -3.22 -6.78
C LEU A 37 4.66 -2.99 -7.67
N ASP A 38 5.00 -3.89 -8.60
CA ASP A 38 6.20 -3.75 -9.45
C ASP A 38 6.01 -2.71 -10.58
N ILE A 39 4.76 -2.46 -10.98
CA ILE A 39 4.39 -1.44 -11.99
C ILE A 39 3.87 -0.13 -11.37
N THR A 40 3.96 0.00 -10.05
CA THR A 40 3.43 1.15 -9.29
C THR A 40 4.53 2.17 -8.98
N ASP A 41 4.31 3.45 -9.28
CA ASP A 41 5.28 4.52 -9.00
C ASP A 41 5.18 5.01 -7.54
N LYS A 42 3.95 5.14 -7.02
CA LYS A 42 3.65 5.71 -5.70
C LYS A 42 2.49 5.00 -5.03
N ILE A 43 2.51 4.95 -3.70
CA ILE A 43 1.42 4.37 -2.89
C ILE A 43 1.01 5.38 -1.83
N LEU A 44 -0.28 5.63 -1.72
CA LEU A 44 -0.87 6.38 -0.61
C LEU A 44 -1.76 5.42 0.17
N ILE A 45 -1.37 5.08 1.39
CA ILE A 45 -2.03 4.04 2.18
C ILE A 45 -2.43 4.61 3.54
N GLU A 46 -3.67 4.37 3.96
CA GLU A 46 -4.05 4.59 5.36
C GLU A 46 -3.42 3.48 6.22
N VAL A 47 -2.64 3.88 7.22
CA VAL A 47 -1.87 2.99 8.06
C VAL A 47 -2.33 3.16 9.49
N ARG A 48 -2.78 2.05 10.07
CA ARG A 48 -3.00 1.92 11.51
C ARG A 48 -1.67 1.60 12.20
N LYS A 49 -1.43 2.20 13.35
CA LYS A 49 -0.16 2.12 14.10
C LYS A 49 0.28 0.68 14.35
N GLU A 50 -0.66 -0.23 14.60
CA GLU A 50 -0.37 -1.66 14.82
C GLU A 50 0.11 -2.39 13.57
N LEU A 51 -0.22 -1.92 12.36
CA LEU A 51 0.20 -2.51 11.08
C LEU A 51 1.40 -1.80 10.46
N GLU A 52 1.80 -0.65 11.00
CA GLU A 52 2.84 0.21 10.42
C GLU A 52 4.14 -0.54 10.15
N LYS A 53 4.60 -1.37 11.10
CA LYS A 53 5.85 -2.14 10.95
C LYS A 53 5.80 -3.11 9.78
N ASP A 54 4.68 -3.82 9.63
CA ASP A 54 4.52 -4.86 8.61
C ASP A 54 4.38 -4.24 7.22
N ILE A 55 3.58 -3.17 7.11
CA ILE A 55 3.42 -2.38 5.87
C ILE A 55 4.76 -1.78 5.45
N ASN A 56 5.49 -1.16 6.39
CA ASN A 56 6.80 -0.60 6.10
C ASN A 56 7.80 -1.65 5.63
N SER A 57 7.82 -2.82 6.28
CA SER A 57 8.75 -3.91 5.93
C SER A 57 8.44 -4.47 4.53
N LEU A 58 7.17 -4.71 4.22
CA LEU A 58 6.72 -5.21 2.92
C LEU A 58 7.03 -4.21 1.81
N LEU A 59 6.64 -2.95 1.97
CA LEU A 59 6.85 -1.93 0.95
C LEU A 59 8.34 -1.63 0.71
N ARG A 60 9.17 -1.65 1.76
CA ARG A 60 10.63 -1.52 1.62
C ARG A 60 11.24 -2.70 0.87
N ALA A 61 10.81 -3.92 1.16
CA ALA A 61 11.25 -5.12 0.42
C ALA A 61 10.87 -5.05 -1.07
N LYS A 62 9.79 -4.34 -1.40
CA LYS A 62 9.36 -4.04 -2.77
C LYS A 62 9.98 -2.77 -3.38
N GLY A 63 11.00 -2.21 -2.73
CA GLY A 63 11.76 -1.07 -3.26
C GLY A 63 11.06 0.27 -3.09
N PHE A 64 10.10 0.41 -2.18
CA PHE A 64 9.49 1.70 -1.85
C PHE A 64 10.16 2.37 -0.66
N LYS A 65 10.19 3.70 -0.67
CA LYS A 65 10.63 4.56 0.44
C LYS A 65 9.45 5.39 0.92
N LEU A 66 9.26 5.44 2.24
CA LEU A 66 8.31 6.35 2.90
C LEU A 66 8.81 7.79 2.74
N VAL A 67 7.97 8.70 2.24
CA VAL A 67 8.35 10.10 1.96
C VAL A 67 7.48 11.13 2.66
N LYS A 68 6.25 10.78 3.07
CA LYS A 68 5.37 11.66 3.85
C LYS A 68 4.48 10.81 4.76
N VAL A 69 4.25 11.32 5.96
CA VAL A 69 3.23 10.83 6.89
C VAL A 69 2.31 12.00 7.22
N ASP A 70 1.00 11.76 7.19
CA ASP A 70 -0.03 12.72 7.51
C ASP A 70 -1.00 12.08 8.51
N MET A 71 -0.87 12.42 9.79
CA MET A 71 -1.66 11.77 10.85
C MET A 71 -3.09 12.29 10.85
N THR A 72 -4.06 11.38 10.87
CA THR A 72 -5.49 11.71 10.92
C THR A 72 -6.04 11.56 12.34
N TYR A 73 -5.59 10.53 13.06
CA TYR A 73 -5.87 10.27 14.47
C TYR A 73 -4.59 9.77 15.17
N ASP A 74 -4.59 9.67 16.50
CA ASP A 74 -3.40 9.22 17.27
C ASP A 74 -2.83 7.85 16.85
N ASN A 75 -3.66 7.01 16.23
CA ASN A 75 -3.31 5.66 15.81
C ASN A 75 -3.49 5.40 14.31
N ILE A 76 -3.85 6.39 13.50
CA ILE A 76 -4.12 6.23 12.06
C ILE A 76 -3.53 7.42 11.30
N GLY A 77 -2.80 7.14 10.22
CA GLY A 77 -2.28 8.18 9.33
C GLY A 77 -2.21 7.75 7.88
N ASN A 78 -2.22 8.72 6.98
CA ASN A 78 -2.02 8.55 5.55
C ASN A 78 -0.51 8.60 5.24
N PHE A 79 0.03 7.50 4.73
CA PHE A 79 1.46 7.33 4.46
C PHE A 79 1.68 7.33 2.94
N LEU A 80 2.57 8.20 2.46
CA LEU A 80 2.96 8.27 1.07
C LEU A 80 4.31 7.59 0.87
N TYR A 81 4.33 6.57 0.02
CA TYR A 81 5.52 5.88 -0.43
C TYR A 81 5.81 6.20 -1.91
N LYS A 82 7.09 6.24 -2.26
CA LYS A 82 7.57 6.37 -3.65
C LYS A 82 8.56 5.26 -3.96
N ARG A 83 8.55 4.75 -5.20
CA ARG A 83 9.59 3.83 -5.66
C ARG A 83 10.97 4.46 -5.48
N ALA A 84 11.89 3.70 -4.89
CA ALA A 84 13.29 4.08 -4.80
C ALA A 84 13.85 4.13 -6.23
N SER A 85 14.40 5.28 -6.61
CA SER A 85 15.24 5.43 -7.80
C SER A 85 16.52 4.63 -7.67
#